data_AF-A0A4Q3VVR4-F1
#
_entry.id   AF-A0A4Q3VVR4-F1
#
_cell.length_a   1.000
_cell.length_b   1.000
_cell.length_c   1.000
_cell.angle_alpha   90.00
_cell.angle_beta   90.00
_cell.angle_gamma   90.00
#
_symmetry.space_group_name_H-M   'P 1'
#
loop_
_entity.id
_entity.type
_entity.pdbx_description
1 polymer ?
#
loop_
_entity_poly.entity_id
_entity_poly.type
_entity_poly.pdbx_seq_one_letter_code
_entity_poly.pdbx_strand_id
1 'polypeptide(L)'
;MRFFLLCFFLGSASILFAQHGNEAMKVTDMLKIKSVNAISLNKDGSQAIVGLTTIEPETDNKAEYRYNSQLWLAATDGNSAPRMLTARENASQAVWSPDGKQLVFV
;
A
#
# COMPACT_ATOMS: atom_id res chain seq x y z
N MET A 1 51.62 22.19 32.62
CA MET A 1 50.71 21.03 32.74
C MET A 1 49.40 21.42 32.04
N ARG A 2 49.20 21.28 30.72
CA ARG A 2 49.60 20.28 29.73
C ARG A 2 49.08 18.89 30.13
N PHE A 3 48.16 18.36 29.30
CA PHE A 3 47.65 16.98 29.28
C PHE A 3 46.46 16.65 30.22
N PHE A 4 45.26 17.09 29.85
CA PHE A 4 44.03 16.31 30.11
C PHE A 4 43.15 16.32 28.85
N LEU A 5 43.79 16.02 27.72
CA LEU A 5 43.14 15.50 26.53
C LEU A 5 43.12 13.97 26.68
N LEU A 6 42.15 13.33 26.03
CA LEU A 6 41.99 11.88 25.87
C LEU A 6 41.28 11.17 27.04
N CYS A 7 39.97 10.89 26.86
CA CYS A 7 39.27 9.65 27.29
C CYS A 7 37.73 9.76 27.27
N PHE A 8 37.14 10.74 26.58
CA PHE A 8 35.67 10.81 26.40
C PHE A 8 35.24 10.50 24.96
N PHE A 9 35.80 9.44 24.37
CA PHE A 9 35.44 8.99 23.02
C PHE A 9 35.46 7.46 22.94
N LEU A 10 34.88 6.78 23.94
CA LEU A 10 34.83 5.31 24.01
C LEU A 10 33.43 4.79 24.39
N GLY A 11 32.37 5.46 23.91
CA GLY A 11 31.01 5.25 24.43
C GLY A 11 29.90 4.98 23.41
N SER A 12 30.20 4.69 22.14
CA SER A 12 29.15 4.46 21.14
C SER A 12 29.49 3.30 20.20
N ALA A 13 29.76 2.13 20.77
CA ALA A 13 29.51 0.88 20.07
C ALA A 13 28.00 0.61 20.10
N SER A 14 27.26 1.25 19.19
CA SER A 14 25.86 0.88 18.94
C SER A 14 25.87 -0.57 18.44
N ILE A 15 25.36 -1.49 19.26
CA ILE A 15 25.09 -2.86 18.84
C ILE A 15 24.01 -2.74 17.74
N LEU A 16 24.43 -2.89 16.48
CA LEU A 16 23.51 -3.06 15.37
C LEU A 16 22.87 -4.43 15.55
N PHE A 17 21.71 -4.48 16.22
CA PHE A 17 20.85 -5.65 16.13
C PHE A 17 20.45 -5.80 14.67
N ALA A 18 20.86 -6.89 14.03
CA ALA A 18 20.32 -7.27 12.73
C ALA A 18 18.79 -7.30 12.84
N GLN A 19 18.10 -6.65 11.90
CA GLN A 19 16.64 -6.69 11.85
C GLN A 19 16.20 -8.16 11.80
N HIS A 20 15.30 -8.54 12.71
CA HIS A 20 14.80 -9.92 12.85
C HIS A 20 13.93 -10.27 11.64
N GLY A 21 14.57 -10.62 10.52
CA GLY A 21 13.93 -10.82 9.22
C GLY A 21 13.71 -12.29 8.85
N ASN A 22 13.42 -13.17 9.81
CA ASN A 22 13.35 -14.62 9.60
C ASN A 22 12.09 -15.27 10.17
N GLU A 23 10.95 -14.57 10.21
CA GLU A 23 9.68 -15.27 10.46
C GLU A 23 9.32 -16.13 9.25
N ALA A 24 9.06 -17.42 9.49
CA ALA A 24 8.51 -18.30 8.47
C ALA A 24 7.12 -17.80 8.03
N MET A 25 6.83 -17.90 6.73
CA MET A 25 5.52 -17.53 6.18
C MET A 25 4.43 -18.35 6.86
N LYS A 26 3.44 -17.65 7.41
CA LYS A 26 2.23 -18.24 7.99
C LYS A 26 1.16 -18.28 6.91
N VAL A 27 0.22 -19.22 7.00
CA VAL A 27 -0.95 -19.25 6.10
C VAL A 27 -1.72 -17.92 6.15
N THR A 28 -1.77 -17.28 7.33
CA THR A 28 -2.39 -15.97 7.53
C THR A 28 -1.71 -14.83 6.77
N ASP A 29 -0.47 -14.99 6.32
CA ASP A 29 0.20 -13.97 5.50
C ASP A 29 -0.40 -13.86 4.10
N MET A 30 -1.12 -14.89 3.62
CA MET A 30 -1.92 -14.82 2.39
C MET A 30 -3.02 -13.77 2.46
N LEU A 31 -3.57 -13.52 3.65
CA LEU A 31 -4.57 -12.49 3.87
C LEU A 31 -4.01 -11.06 3.73
N LYS A 32 -2.68 -10.90 3.81
CA LYS A 32 -2.00 -9.61 3.68
C LYS A 32 -1.70 -9.25 2.22
N ILE A 33 -1.88 -10.19 1.29
CA ILE A 33 -1.67 -9.94 -0.13
C ILE A 33 -2.72 -8.93 -0.61
N LYS A 34 -2.23 -7.89 -1.28
CA LYS A 34 -3.06 -6.96 -2.04
C LYS A 34 -2.73 -7.15 -3.52
N SER A 35 -3.73 -7.53 -4.30
CA SER A 35 -3.55 -7.81 -5.72
C SER A 35 -3.98 -6.60 -6.54
N VAL A 36 -3.10 -6.14 -7.43
CA VAL A 36 -3.43 -5.13 -8.45
C VAL A 36 -3.94 -5.86 -9.69
N ASN A 37 -5.16 -5.58 -10.13
CA ASN A 37 -5.81 -6.32 -11.23
C ASN A 37 -6.13 -5.46 -12.47
N ALA A 38 -6.25 -4.14 -12.32
CA ALA A 38 -6.53 -3.22 -13.42
C ALA A 38 -5.81 -1.89 -13.20
N ILE A 39 -5.32 -1.28 -14.28
CA ILE A 39 -4.73 0.06 -14.28
C ILE A 39 -5.27 0.83 -15.48
N SER A 40 -5.80 2.03 -15.27
CA SER A 40 -6.23 2.94 -16.34
C SER A 40 -5.71 4.35 -16.09
N LEU A 41 -4.97 4.89 -17.07
CA LEU A 41 -4.50 6.27 -17.04
C LEU A 41 -5.58 7.23 -17.54
N ASN A 42 -5.62 8.43 -16.98
CA ASN A 42 -6.37 9.54 -17.57
C ASN A 42 -5.64 10.04 -18.83
N LYS A 43 -6.28 10.96 -19.58
CA LYS A 43 -5.81 11.39 -20.91
C LYS A 43 -4.39 11.97 -20.93
N ASP A 44 -4.01 12.74 -19.91
CA ASP A 44 -2.68 13.36 -19.82
C ASP A 44 -1.65 12.49 -19.08
N GLY A 45 -2.09 11.33 -18.55
CA GLY A 45 -1.25 10.40 -17.82
C GLY A 45 -0.84 10.86 -16.42
N SER A 46 -1.37 11.98 -15.91
CA SER A 46 -1.06 12.48 -14.57
C SER A 46 -1.69 11.64 -13.45
N GLN A 47 -2.73 10.88 -13.75
CA GLN A 47 -3.46 10.07 -12.78
C GLN A 47 -3.73 8.67 -13.31
N ALA A 48 -3.68 7.69 -12.40
CA ALA A 48 -4.03 6.30 -12.62
C ALA A 48 -5.21 5.91 -11.73
N ILE A 49 -6.20 5.22 -12.30
CA ILE A 49 -7.10 4.36 -11.52
C ILE A 49 -6.46 2.99 -11.42
N VAL A 50 -6.42 2.46 -10.20
CA VAL A 50 -5.87 1.16 -9.87
C VAL A 50 -6.96 0.34 -9.20
N GLY A 51 -7.28 -0.81 -9.76
CA GLY A 51 -8.09 -1.83 -9.10
C GLY A 51 -7.24 -2.60 -8.10
N LEU A 52 -7.68 -2.63 -6.84
CA LEU A 52 -7.02 -3.31 -5.74
C LEU A 52 -7.97 -4.32 -5.12
N THR A 53 -7.59 -5.60 -5.15
CA THR A 53 -8.32 -6.67 -4.46
C THR A 53 -7.60 -7.03 -3.17
N THR A 54 -8.33 -7.01 -2.05
CA THR A 54 -7.90 -7.43 -0.72
C THR A 54 -8.73 -8.62 -0.23
N ILE A 55 -8.19 -9.35 0.74
CA ILE A 55 -8.94 -10.40 1.45
C ILE A 55 -9.26 -9.86 2.84
N GLU A 56 -10.55 -9.78 3.16
CA GLU A 56 -11.03 -9.18 4.41
C GLU A 56 -11.99 -10.15 5.12
N PRO A 57 -12.02 -10.16 6.46
CA PRO A 57 -13.01 -10.91 7.20
C PRO A 57 -14.43 -10.46 6.85
N GLU A 58 -15.38 -11.39 6.87
CA GLU A 58 -16.78 -11.06 6.69
C GLU A 58 -17.33 -10.23 7.86
N THR A 59 -18.28 -9.35 7.56
CA THR A 59 -18.80 -8.40 8.56
C THR A 59 -19.65 -9.11 9.61
N ASP A 60 -20.44 -10.07 9.17
CA ASP A 60 -21.34 -10.90 9.97
C ASP A 60 -20.63 -12.13 10.56
N ASN A 61 -19.71 -12.75 9.82
CA ASN A 61 -18.92 -13.88 10.29
C ASN A 61 -17.41 -13.69 10.08
N LYS A 62 -16.69 -13.28 11.11
CA LYS A 62 -15.22 -13.04 11.04
C LYS A 62 -14.37 -14.29 10.85
N ALA A 63 -14.96 -15.49 10.92
CA ALA A 63 -14.27 -16.73 10.55
C ALA A 63 -14.30 -17.00 9.04
N GLU A 64 -15.17 -16.29 8.32
CA GLU A 64 -15.25 -16.30 6.86
C GLU A 64 -14.54 -15.07 6.28
N TYR A 65 -14.08 -15.21 5.04
CA TYR A 65 -13.32 -14.18 4.34
C TYR A 65 -13.92 -13.93 2.96
N ARG A 66 -13.89 -12.67 2.54
CA ARG A 66 -14.27 -12.26 1.19
C ARG A 66 -13.14 -11.55 0.48
N TYR A 67 -13.24 -11.58 -0.85
CA TYR A 67 -12.52 -10.65 -1.69
C TYR A 67 -13.26 -9.32 -1.74
N ASN A 68 -12.52 -8.24 -1.51
CA ASN A 68 -13.01 -6.88 -1.64
C ASN A 68 -12.22 -6.17 -2.75
N SER A 69 -12.89 -5.72 -3.80
CA SER A 69 -12.29 -5.06 -4.96
C SER A 69 -12.64 -3.58 -4.95
N GLN A 70 -11.63 -2.74 -4.82
CA GLN A 70 -11.78 -1.29 -4.69
C GLN A 70 -10.99 -0.57 -5.77
N LEU A 71 -11.50 0.58 -6.20
CA LEU A 71 -10.81 1.48 -7.11
C LEU A 71 -10.06 2.54 -6.32
N TRP A 72 -8.81 2.76 -6.68
CA TRP A 72 -7.92 3.73 -6.08
C TRP A 72 -7.43 4.71 -7.14
N LEU A 73 -7.38 6.00 -6.79
CA LEU A 73 -6.77 7.05 -7.60
C LEU A 73 -5.35 7.29 -7.10
N ALA A 74 -4.36 7.22 -7.99
CA ALA A 74 -2.97 7.51 -7.69
C ALA A 74 -2.44 8.57 -8.66
N ALA A 75 -1.64 9.52 -8.17
CA ALA A 75 -0.82 10.35 -9.03
C ALA A 75 0.35 9.52 -9.58
N THR A 76 0.66 9.68 -10.86
CA THR A 76 1.71 8.89 -11.53
C THR A 76 3.12 9.38 -11.21
N ASP A 77 3.26 10.59 -10.68
CA ASP A 77 4.52 11.16 -10.21
C ASP A 77 4.96 10.64 -8.84
N GLY A 78 4.10 9.91 -8.13
CA GLY A 78 4.36 9.38 -6.79
C GLY A 78 4.41 10.42 -5.68
N ASN A 79 4.11 11.69 -5.96
CA ASN A 79 4.21 12.79 -4.98
C ASN A 79 3.03 12.84 -4.00
N SER A 80 1.95 12.10 -4.27
CA SER A 80 0.78 12.02 -3.40
C SER A 80 0.40 10.58 -3.09
N ALA A 81 -0.10 10.37 -1.87
CA ALA A 81 -0.61 9.08 -1.46
C ALA A 81 -1.85 8.70 -2.28
N PRO A 82 -1.97 7.43 -2.72
CA PRO A 82 -3.18 6.96 -3.39
C PRO A 82 -4.43 7.14 -2.51
N ARG A 83 -5.54 7.50 -3.13
CA ARG A 83 -6.83 7.72 -2.49
C ARG A 83 -7.85 6.69 -2.96
N MET A 84 -8.53 6.04 -2.03
CA MET A 84 -9.65 5.14 -2.34
C MET A 84 -10.86 5.91 -2.89
N LEU A 85 -11.44 5.42 -3.98
CA LEU A 85 -12.64 6.00 -4.62
C LEU A 85 -13.91 5.19 -4.34
N THR A 86 -13.80 3.88 -4.20
CA THR A 86 -14.92 2.98 -3.88
C THR A 86 -14.62 2.23 -2.59
N ALA A 87 -15.62 2.09 -1.71
CA ALA A 87 -15.39 1.58 -0.36
C ALA A 87 -16.27 0.37 -0.01
N ARG A 88 -17.59 0.48 -0.18
CA ARG A 88 -18.56 -0.48 0.36
C ARG A 88 -18.85 -1.65 -0.57
N GLU A 89 -19.08 -1.36 -1.83
CA GLU A 89 -19.38 -2.35 -2.85
C GLU A 89 -18.14 -2.61 -3.71
N ASN A 90 -18.05 -3.83 -4.23
CA ASN A 90 -17.03 -4.19 -5.20
C ASN A 90 -17.17 -3.28 -6.43
N ALA A 91 -16.04 -2.79 -6.93
CA ALA A 91 -15.99 -1.98 -8.13
C ALA A 91 -14.82 -2.41 -9.03
N SER A 92 -15.07 -2.41 -10.33
CA SER A 92 -14.19 -2.97 -11.34
C SER A 92 -14.39 -2.30 -12.70
N GLN A 93 -13.54 -2.65 -13.66
CA GLN A 93 -13.65 -2.23 -15.07
C GLN A 93 -13.79 -0.71 -15.26
N ALA A 94 -13.07 0.05 -14.43
CA ALA A 94 -13.14 1.50 -14.44
C ALA A 94 -12.57 2.08 -15.75
N VAL A 95 -13.31 3.02 -16.35
CA VAL A 95 -12.86 3.75 -17.55
C VAL A 95 -13.10 5.25 -17.41
N TRP A 96 -12.13 6.03 -17.88
CA TRP A 96 -12.19 7.48 -17.87
C TRP A 96 -13.09 8.02 -18.98
N SER A 97 -13.77 9.13 -18.71
CA SER A 97 -14.37 9.95 -19.75
C SER A 97 -13.29 10.54 -20.67
N PRO A 98 -13.60 10.88 -21.94
CA PRO A 98 -12.62 11.46 -22.87
C PRO A 98 -11.99 12.77 -22.41
N ASP A 99 -12.68 13.53 -21.54
CA ASP A 99 -12.19 14.77 -20.93
C ASP A 99 -11.41 14.53 -19.62
N GLY A 100 -11.32 13.29 -19.14
CA GLY A 100 -10.60 12.90 -17.92
C GLY A 100 -11.25 13.35 -16.61
N LYS A 101 -12.48 13.91 -16.64
CA LYS A 101 -13.13 14.47 -15.45
C LYS A 101 -14.01 13.48 -14.70
N GLN A 102 -14.41 12.41 -15.35
CA GLN A 102 -15.36 11.44 -14.82
C GLN A 102 -14.85 10.02 -15.02
N LEU A 103 -15.37 9.12 -14.19
CA LEU A 103 -15.08 7.70 -14.21
C LEU A 103 -16.40 6.94 -14.18
N VAL A 104 -16.51 5.89 -14.99
CA VAL A 104 -17.60 4.91 -14.89
C VAL A 104 -17.00 3.54 -14.60
N PHE A 105 -17.72 2.72 -13.83
CA PHE A 105 -17.28 1.41 -13.35
C PHE A 105 -18.51 0.53 -13.05
N VAL A 106 -18.27 -0.77 -12.84
CA VAL A 106 -19.29 -1.78 -12.46
C VAL A 106 -18.87 -2.59 -11.26
#